data_AF-A0AB35Y7J8-F1
#
_entry.id   AF-A0AB35Y7J8-F1
#
_cell.length_a   1.000
_cell.length_b   1.000
_cell.length_c   1.000
_cell.angle_alpha   90.00
_cell.angle_beta   90.00
_cell.angle_gamma   90.00
#
_symmetry.space_group_name_H-M   'P 1'
#
loop_
_entity.id
_entity.type
_entity.pdbx_description
1 polymer ?
#
loop_
_entity_poly.entity_id
_entity_poly.type
_entity_poly.pdbx_seq_one_letter_code
_entity_poly.pdbx_strand_id
1 'polypeptide(L)'
;MAVLKPMLKLALLPLLLAQWVGIFLTTFSTVLTNLLAGLFFFVALASWIMKLADGGEVLKMLITAFVVFVLPYITIAAIAKISFFAEELRDFLQS
;
A
#
# COMPACT_ATOMS: atom_id res chain seq x y z
N MET A 1 0.14 -29.59 22.09
CA MET A 1 1.29 -28.63 22.04
C MET A 1 2.46 -29.12 21.20
N ALA A 2 2.85 -30.41 21.24
CA ALA A 2 4.07 -30.91 20.58
C ALA A 2 4.13 -30.67 19.05
N VAL A 3 3.00 -30.66 18.35
CA VAL A 3 2.94 -30.47 16.88
C VAL A 3 2.56 -29.04 16.47
N LEU A 4 1.84 -28.33 17.33
CA LEU A 4 1.34 -26.98 17.06
C LEU A 4 2.49 -25.97 16.90
N LYS A 5 3.44 -25.94 17.84
CA LYS A 5 4.61 -25.05 17.77
C LYS A 5 5.43 -25.24 16.48
N PRO A 6 5.81 -26.47 16.05
CA PRO A 6 6.53 -26.64 14.80
C PRO A 6 5.71 -26.28 13.55
N MET A 7 4.39 -26.51 13.53
CA MET A 7 3.51 -26.06 12.43
C MET A 7 3.47 -24.54 12.30
N LEU A 8 3.32 -23.82 13.42
CA LEU A 8 3.33 -22.36 13.44
C LEU A 8 4.71 -21.78 13.10
N LYS A 9 5.79 -22.44 13.49
CA LYS A 9 7.16 -22.08 13.10
C LYS A 9 7.40 -22.20 11.60
N LEU A 10 6.81 -23.22 10.97
CA LEU A 10 6.83 -23.37 9.51
C LEU A 10 6.00 -22.27 8.82
N ALA A 11 4.86 -21.86 9.40
CA ALA A 11 4.02 -20.79 8.87
C ALA A 11 4.62 -19.38 9.02
N LEU A 12 5.55 -19.18 9.96
CA LEU A 12 6.25 -17.90 10.15
C LEU A 12 7.17 -17.56 8.97
N LEU A 13 7.81 -18.57 8.37
CA LEU A 13 8.72 -18.42 7.22
C LEU A 13 8.05 -17.77 5.99
N PRO A 14 6.92 -18.29 5.47
CA PRO A 14 6.21 -17.65 4.37
C PRO A 14 5.62 -16.29 4.75
N LEU A 15 5.25 -16.08 6.02
CA LEU A 15 4.74 -14.79 6.49
C LEU A 15 5.81 -13.68 6.40
N LEU A 16 7.04 -13.98 6.83
CA LEU A 16 8.17 -13.05 6.75
C LEU A 16 8.53 -12.74 5.29
N LEU A 17 8.51 -13.74 4.40
CA LEU A 17 8.75 -13.55 2.97
C LEU A 17 7.66 -12.68 2.33
N ALA A 18 6.39 -12.93 2.66
CA ALA A 18 5.27 -12.13 2.18
C ALA A 18 5.37 -10.67 2.66
N GLN A 19 5.81 -10.44 3.90
CA GLN A 19 6.03 -9.10 4.43
C GLN A 19 7.18 -8.39 3.71
N TRP A 20 8.29 -9.07 3.46
CA TRP A 20 9.43 -8.52 2.71
C TRP A 20 9.04 -8.11 1.29
N VAL A 21 8.36 -9.02 0.58
CA VAL A 21 7.83 -8.76 -0.76
C VAL A 21 6.81 -7.62 -0.73
N GLY A 22 5.93 -7.60 0.26
CA GLY A 22 4.93 -6.56 0.46
C GLY A 22 5.56 -5.17 0.67
N ILE A 23 6.56 -5.06 1.53
CA ILE A 23 7.28 -3.80 1.80
C ILE A 23 8.00 -3.33 0.52
N PHE A 24 8.68 -4.24 -0.17
CA PHE A 24 9.38 -3.92 -1.41
C PHE A 24 8.42 -3.39 -2.49
N LEU A 25 7.36 -4.16 -2.77
CA LEU A 25 6.35 -3.79 -3.77
C LEU A 25 5.65 -2.49 -3.40
N THR A 26 5.35 -2.27 -2.12
CA THR A 26 4.68 -1.04 -1.68
C THR A 26 5.59 0.17 -1.82
N THR A 27 6.86 0.04 -1.47
CA THR A 27 7.84 1.15 -1.62
C THR A 27 8.02 1.52 -3.09
N PHE A 28 8.23 0.51 -3.95
CA PHE A 28 8.36 0.72 -5.39
C PHE A 28 7.06 1.29 -6.00
N SER A 29 5.92 0.71 -5.64
CA SER A 29 4.61 1.15 -6.10
C SER A 29 4.31 2.58 -5.65
N THR A 30 4.72 2.99 -4.45
CA THR A 30 4.50 4.35 -3.95
C THR A 30 5.14 5.38 -4.88
N VAL A 31 6.36 5.11 -5.37
CA VAL A 31 7.01 5.99 -6.34
C VAL A 31 6.18 6.09 -7.61
N LEU A 32 5.76 4.95 -8.18
CA LEU A 32 4.96 4.93 -9.40
C LEU A 32 3.59 5.60 -9.24
N THR A 33 2.85 5.28 -8.18
CA THR A 33 1.53 5.83 -7.92
C THR A 33 1.59 7.32 -7.59
N ASN A 34 2.62 7.79 -6.90
CA ASN A 34 2.80 9.23 -6.65
C ASN A 34 3.12 9.99 -7.94
N LEU A 35 3.93 9.42 -8.83
CA LEU A 35 4.18 10.01 -10.15
C LEU A 35 2.88 10.05 -10.98
N LEU A 36 2.12 8.97 -11.00
CA LEU A 36 0.81 8.90 -11.68
C LEU A 36 -0.21 9.90 -11.12
N ALA A 37 -0.32 9.98 -9.79
CA ALA A 37 -1.20 10.94 -9.13
C ALA A 37 -0.78 12.38 -9.44
N GLY A 38 0.53 12.66 -9.42
CA GLY A 38 1.09 13.95 -9.84
C GLY A 38 0.73 14.28 -11.29
N LEU A 39 0.85 13.33 -12.21
CA LEU A 39 0.45 13.51 -13.60
C LEU A 39 -1.03 13.85 -13.73
N PHE A 40 -1.93 13.09 -13.08
CA PHE A 40 -3.36 13.40 -13.10
C PHE A 40 -3.67 14.77 -12.50
N PHE A 41 -2.98 15.14 -11.42
CA PHE A 41 -3.14 16.45 -10.79
C PHE A 41 -2.70 17.59 -11.72
N PHE A 42 -1.51 17.50 -12.32
CA PHE A 42 -1.02 18.53 -13.24
C PHE A 42 -1.84 18.61 -14.52
N VAL A 43 -2.33 17.48 -15.06
CA VAL A 43 -3.24 17.46 -16.20
C VAL A 43 -4.57 18.12 -15.86
N ALA A 44 -5.13 17.85 -14.67
CA ALA A 44 -6.34 18.50 -14.20
C ALA A 44 -6.15 20.03 -14.08
N LEU A 45 -5.03 20.48 -13.52
CA LEU A 45 -4.72 21.92 -13.44
C LEU A 45 -4.49 22.55 -14.81
N ALA A 46 -3.74 21.90 -15.69
CA ALA A 46 -3.48 22.41 -17.04
C ALA A 46 -4.78 22.53 -17.83
N SER A 47 -5.64 21.50 -17.79
CA SER A 47 -6.95 21.53 -18.45
C SER A 47 -7.86 22.62 -17.90
N TRP A 48 -7.82 22.88 -16.59
CA TRP A 48 -8.56 23.98 -15.97
C TRP A 48 -8.06 25.36 -16.42
N ILE A 49 -6.75 25.60 -16.34
CA ILE A 49 -6.12 26.89 -16.69
C ILE A 49 -6.34 27.20 -18.17
N MET A 50 -6.23 26.19 -19.03
CA MET A 50 -6.43 26.31 -20.47
C MET A 50 -7.92 26.34 -20.86
N LYS A 51 -8.85 26.24 -19.90
CA LYS A 51 -10.31 26.16 -20.12
C LYS A 51 -10.72 25.03 -21.07
N LEU A 52 -10.02 23.90 -21.01
CA LEU A 52 -10.27 22.70 -21.82
C LEU A 52 -11.27 21.74 -21.18
N ALA A 53 -11.47 21.83 -19.87
CA ALA A 53 -12.36 20.95 -19.11
C ALA A 53 -13.23 21.75 -18.14
N ASP A 54 -14.48 21.30 -17.96
CA ASP A 54 -15.41 21.90 -17.01
C ASP A 54 -15.05 21.56 -15.56
N GLY A 55 -15.57 22.34 -14.60
CA GLY A 55 -15.21 22.19 -13.19
C GLY A 55 -15.58 20.83 -12.60
N GLY A 56 -16.68 20.24 -13.08
CA GLY A 56 -17.07 18.88 -12.72
C GLY A 56 -16.11 17.82 -13.25
N GLU A 57 -15.51 18.03 -14.42
CA GLU A 57 -14.53 17.11 -14.99
C GLU A 57 -13.19 17.21 -14.27
N VAL A 58 -12.72 18.44 -14.02
CA VAL A 58 -11.51 18.70 -13.23
C VAL A 58 -11.63 18.10 -11.84
N LEU A 59 -12.78 18.23 -11.18
CA LEU A 59 -13.02 17.62 -9.88
C LEU A 59 -12.90 16.09 -9.92
N LYS A 60 -13.43 15.42 -10.95
CA LYS A 60 -13.29 13.97 -11.12
C LYS A 60 -11.83 13.55 -11.33
N MET A 61 -11.07 14.32 -12.11
CA MET A 61 -9.63 14.07 -12.32
C MET A 61 -8.85 14.24 -11.02
N LEU A 62 -9.15 15.26 -10.21
CA LEU A 62 -8.54 15.48 -8.90
C LEU A 62 -8.89 14.36 -7.90
N ILE A 63 -10.14 13.89 -7.89
CA ILE A 63 -10.53 12.73 -7.07
C ILE A 63 -9.76 11.49 -7.49
N THR A 64 -9.59 11.27 -8.80
CA THR A 64 -8.82 10.14 -9.33
C THR A 64 -7.35 10.23 -8.90
N ALA A 65 -6.73 11.40 -9.04
CA ALA A 65 -5.37 11.66 -8.56
C ALA A 65 -5.24 11.37 -7.06
N PHE A 66 -6.19 11.84 -6.26
CA PHE A 66 -6.22 11.62 -4.82
C PHE A 66 -6.34 10.14 -4.45
N VAL A 67 -7.26 9.40 -5.09
CA VAL A 67 -7.42 7.95 -4.85
C VAL A 67 -6.13 7.21 -5.17
N VAL A 68 -5.52 7.49 -6.33
CA VAL A 68 -4.25 6.86 -6.74
C VAL A 68 -3.11 7.19 -5.77
N PHE A 69 -3.06 8.42 -5.26
CA PHE A 69 -2.10 8.84 -4.25
C PHE A 69 -2.27 8.10 -2.91
N VAL A 70 -3.51 7.86 -2.47
CA VAL A 70 -3.79 7.26 -1.16
C VAL A 70 -3.57 5.74 -1.13
N LEU A 71 -3.71 5.04 -2.27
CA LEU A 71 -3.53 3.60 -2.38
C LEU A 71 -2.29 3.03 -1.67
N PRO A 72 -1.06 3.51 -1.92
CA PRO A 72 0.14 2.99 -1.24
C PRO A 72 0.05 3.12 0.28
N TYR A 73 -0.52 4.19 0.82
CA TYR A 73 -0.63 4.41 2.27
C TYR A 73 -1.59 3.42 2.94
N ILE A 74 -2.68 3.04 2.26
CA ILE A 74 -3.58 1.98 2.73
C ILE A 74 -2.85 0.65 2.77
N THR A 75 -2.05 0.33 1.75
CA THR A 75 -1.24 -0.89 1.71
C THR A 75 -0.20 -0.92 2.82
N ILE A 76 0.47 0.20 3.11
CA ILE A 76 1.41 0.32 4.25
C ILE A 76 0.67 0.01 5.57
N ALA A 77 -0.52 0.57 5.78
CA ALA A 77 -1.31 0.30 6.98
C ALA A 77 -1.72 -1.18 7.10
N ALA A 78 -2.04 -1.85 5.99
CA ALA A 78 -2.32 -3.28 5.97
C ALA A 78 -1.07 -4.11 6.33
N ILE A 79 0.09 -3.77 5.77
CA ILE A 79 1.37 -4.43 6.08
C ILE A 79 1.73 -4.26 7.57
N ALA A 80 1.48 -3.10 8.15
CA ALA A 80 1.73 -2.87 9.58
C ALA A 80 0.92 -3.83 10.46
N LYS A 81 -0.35 -4.09 10.13
CA LYS A 81 -1.17 -5.07 10.86
C LYS A 81 -0.64 -6.50 10.74
N ILE A 82 -0.18 -6.88 9.55
CA ILE A 82 0.43 -8.20 9.32
C ILE A 82 1.75 -8.34 10.08
N SER A 83 2.55 -7.28 10.12
CA SER A 83 3.82 -7.22 10.86
C SER A 83 3.59 -7.44 12.36
N PHE A 84 2.58 -6.77 12.93
CA PHE A 84 2.22 -6.93 14.34
C PHE A 84 1.83 -8.39 14.67
N PHE A 85 1.01 -9.01 13.82
CA PHE A 85 0.62 -10.41 14.00
C PHE A 85 1.81 -11.37 13.87
N ALA A 86 2.72 -11.11 12.94
CA ALA A 86 3.94 -11.90 12.77
C ALA A 86 4.85 -11.84 14.02
N GLU A 87 4.88 -10.70 14.69
CA GLU A 87 5.64 -10.49 15.93
C GLU A 87 5.00 -11.22 17.12
N GLU A 88 3.69 -11.09 17.34
CA GLU A 88 2.97 -11.88 18.37
C GLU A 88 3.15 -13.39 18.17
N LEU A 89 3.09 -13.84 16.91
CA LEU A 89 3.32 -15.24 16.56
C LEU A 89 4.75 -15.69 16.90
N ARG A 90 5.73 -14.83 16.63
CA ARG A 90 7.13 -15.10 16.95
C ARG A 90 7.34 -15.21 18.46
N ASP A 91 6.76 -14.30 19.25
CA ASP A 91 6.85 -14.31 20.70
C ASP A 91 6.21 -15.57 21.30
N PHE A 92 5.04 -15.98 20.80
CA PHE A 92 4.40 -17.23 21.22
C PHE A 92 5.25 -18.47 20.96
N LEU A 93 5.98 -18.50 19.85
CA LEU A 93 6.89 -19.59 19.51
C LEU A 93 8.16 -19.61 20.36
N GLN A 94 8.54 -18.48 20.96
CA GLN A 94 9.72 -18.33 21.82
C GLN A 94 9.41 -18.53 23.32
N SER A 95 8.16 -18.31 23.75
CA SER A 95 7.62 -18.80 25.04
C SER A 95 7.54 -20.33 25.06
#